data_AF-A0A3A8KKQ5-F1
#
_entry.id   AF-A0A3A8KKQ5-F1
#
_cell.length_a   1.000
_cell.length_b   1.000
_cell.length_c   1.000
_cell.angle_alpha   90.00
_cell.angle_beta   90.00
_cell.angle_gamma   90.00
#
_symmetry.space_group_name_H-M   'P 1'
#
loop_
_entity.id
_entity.type
_entity.pdbx_description
1 polymer ?
#
loop_
_entity_poly.entity_id
_entity_poly.type
_entity_poly.pdbx_seq_one_letter_code
_entity_poly.pdbx_strand_id
1 'polypeptide(L)'
;MEGHGEVDGRPFYFRARWEEWSLSITAPGTEPLDMHFGMRDGWIHEERWPGGSCAAGYMTMEEVQQCMERAVALFRSGHPGNRPE
;
A
#
# COMPACT_ATOMS: atom_id res chain seq x y z
N MET A 1 7.07 -9.58 -2.06
CA MET A 1 5.70 -9.87 -2.50
C MET A 1 5.10 -8.64 -3.17
N GLU A 2 4.23 -8.81 -4.16
CA GLU A 2 3.50 -7.70 -4.78
C GLU A 2 2.10 -8.14 -5.21
N GLY A 3 1.21 -7.16 -5.40
CA GLY A 3 -0.16 -7.38 -5.86
C GLY A 3 -0.75 -6.11 -6.44
N HIS A 4 -1.74 -6.25 -7.31
CA HIS A 4 -2.47 -5.12 -7.90
C HIS A 4 -3.96 -5.46 -8.03
N GLY A 5 -4.79 -4.44 -8.17
CA GLY A 5 -6.24 -4.60 -8.31
C GLY A 5 -6.96 -3.27 -8.15
N GLU A 6 -8.19 -3.33 -7.64
CA GLU A 6 -9.01 -2.14 -7.41
C GLU A 6 -9.60 -2.13 -5.99
N VAL A 7 -9.71 -0.94 -5.40
CA VAL A 7 -10.50 -0.67 -4.20
C VAL A 7 -11.48 0.45 -4.49
N ASP A 8 -12.77 0.22 -4.31
CA ASP A 8 -13.82 1.21 -4.59
C ASP A 8 -13.72 1.83 -6.02
N GLY A 9 -13.34 1.01 -7.01
CA GLY A 9 -13.14 1.42 -8.41
C GLY A 9 -11.84 2.20 -8.66
N ARG A 10 -10.93 2.24 -7.69
CA ARG A 10 -9.63 2.92 -7.76
C ARG A 10 -8.50 1.91 -7.85
N PRO A 11 -7.58 2.01 -8.83
CA PRO A 11 -6.46 1.09 -8.93
C PRO A 11 -5.59 1.13 -7.68
N PHE A 12 -5.10 -0.03 -7.25
CA PHE A 12 -4.10 -0.13 -6.20
C PHE A 12 -2.88 -0.94 -6.62
N TYR A 13 -1.75 -0.66 -5.98
CA TYR A 13 -0.54 -1.47 -6.02
C TYR A 13 -0.05 -1.72 -4.60
N PHE A 14 0.11 -2.99 -4.24
CA PHE A 14 0.69 -3.44 -2.98
C PHE A 14 2.09 -3.97 -3.24
N ARG A 15 3.03 -3.62 -2.37
CA ARG A 15 4.39 -4.14 -2.42
C ARG A 15 4.91 -4.36 -1.01
N ALA A 16 5.42 -5.56 -0.75
CA ALA A 16 6.15 -5.88 0.47
C ALA A 16 7.58 -6.30 0.10
N ARG A 17 8.57 -5.58 0.64
CA ARG A 17 9.98 -5.80 0.36
C ARG A 17 10.80 -5.44 1.59
N TRP A 18 11.91 -6.15 1.82
CA TRP A 18 12.81 -5.87 2.93
C TRP A 18 12.06 -5.90 4.27
N GLU A 19 11.98 -4.77 4.94
CA GLU A 19 11.38 -4.60 6.26
C GLU A 19 10.11 -3.76 6.19
N GLU A 20 9.52 -3.57 5.01
CA GLU A 20 8.38 -2.68 4.83
C GLU A 20 7.38 -3.23 3.83
N TRP A 21 6.15 -2.75 3.94
CA TRP A 21 5.14 -2.90 2.93
C TRP A 21 4.48 -1.55 2.65
N SER A 22 4.03 -1.38 1.42
CA SER A 22 3.29 -0.20 0.98
C SER A 22 2.07 -0.56 0.15
N LEU A 23 1.07 0.31 0.23
CA LEU A 23 -0.13 0.30 -0.58
C LEU A 23 -0.30 1.69 -1.22
N SER A 24 -0.28 1.71 -2.54
CA SER A 24 -0.60 2.89 -3.36
C SER A 24 -2.02 2.76 -3.90
N ILE A 25 -2.83 3.82 -3.81
CA ILE A 25 -4.18 3.91 -4.38
C ILE A 25 -4.26 5.18 -5.22
N THR A 26 -4.64 5.06 -6.49
CA THR A 26 -4.71 6.19 -7.43
C THR A 26 -6.13 6.57 -7.81
N ALA A 27 -6.30 7.72 -8.46
CA ALA A 27 -7.52 8.01 -9.21
C ALA A 27 -7.74 6.98 -10.35
N PRO A 28 -9.00 6.70 -10.73
CA PRO A 28 -9.31 5.82 -11.86
C PRO A 28 -8.57 6.25 -13.14
N GLY A 29 -8.03 5.28 -13.87
CA GLY A 29 -7.26 5.53 -15.10
C GLY A 29 -5.82 6.01 -14.89
N THR A 30 -5.34 6.09 -13.64
CA THR A 30 -3.94 6.38 -13.31
C THR A 30 -3.22 5.11 -12.88
N GLU A 31 -2.03 4.85 -13.45
CA GLU A 31 -1.23 3.67 -13.11
C GLU A 31 -0.61 3.80 -11.70
N PRO A 32 -0.91 2.88 -10.76
CA PRO A 32 -0.42 2.97 -9.38
C PRO A 32 1.07 2.63 -9.21
N LEU A 33 1.73 2.11 -10.25
CA LEU A 33 3.14 1.77 -10.25
C LEU A 33 4.05 3.02 -10.39
N ASP A 34 3.55 4.08 -11.01
CA ASP A 34 4.25 5.35 -11.24
C ASP A 34 4.03 6.38 -10.12
N MET A 35 3.43 5.96 -9.01
CA MET A 35 3.06 6.86 -7.93
C MET A 35 4.26 7.34 -7.11
N HIS A 36 4.40 8.67 -7.02
CA HIS A 36 5.33 9.34 -6.11
C HIS A 36 4.57 10.12 -5.02
N PHE A 37 5.22 10.30 -3.86
CA PHE A 37 4.67 11.10 -2.76
C PHE A 37 4.38 12.53 -3.23
N GLY A 38 3.19 13.07 -2.90
CA GLY A 38 2.76 14.41 -3.30
C GLY A 38 2.09 14.50 -4.67
N MET A 39 1.87 13.38 -5.37
CA MET A 39 0.94 13.37 -6.50
C MET A 39 -0.47 13.73 -6.01
N ARG A 40 -1.07 14.73 -6.66
CA ARG A 40 -2.36 15.33 -6.26
C ARG A 40 -3.50 14.32 -6.16
N ASP A 41 -3.41 13.23 -6.93
CA ASP A 41 -4.46 12.22 -7.10
C ASP A 41 -4.03 10.81 -6.61
N GLY A 42 -3.03 10.75 -5.73
CA GLY A 42 -2.48 9.49 -5.23
C GLY A 42 -2.38 9.43 -3.71
N TRP A 43 -2.71 8.28 -3.14
CA TRP A 43 -2.57 7.98 -1.72
C TRP A 43 -1.58 6.83 -1.55
N ILE A 44 -0.56 7.01 -0.70
CA ILE A 44 0.43 5.97 -0.37
C ILE A 44 0.36 5.75 1.13
N HIS A 45 0.36 4.49 1.55
CA HIS A 45 0.57 4.12 2.94
C HIS A 45 1.67 3.10 3.04
N GLU A 46 2.60 3.31 3.96
CA GLU A 46 3.77 2.47 4.16
C GLU A 46 3.97 2.20 5.65
N GLU A 47 4.23 0.94 5.98
CA GLU A 47 4.49 0.50 7.35
C GLU A 47 5.73 -0.39 7.39
N ARG A 48 6.49 -0.25 8.48
CA ARG A 48 7.57 -1.18 8.81
C ARG A 48 6.98 -2.49 9.32
N TRP A 49 7.46 -3.60 8.75
CA TRP A 49 7.13 -4.95 9.17
C TRP A 49 7.99 -5.37 10.38
N PRO A 50 7.39 -5.88 11.47
CA PRO A 50 8.12 -6.18 12.71
C PRO A 50 9.00 -7.45 12.65
N GLY A 51 8.95 -8.22 11.55
CA GLY A 51 9.64 -9.52 11.42
C GLY A 51 11.16 -9.47 11.18
N GLY A 52 11.78 -8.29 11.16
CA GLY A 52 13.21 -8.12 10.86
C GLY A 52 13.54 -8.15 9.36
N SER A 53 14.83 -8.19 9.04
CA SER A 53 15.33 -8.02 7.66
C SER A 53 14.75 -9.05 6.69
N CYS A 54 14.19 -8.55 5.58
CA CYS A 54 13.54 -9.31 4.51
C CYS A 54 12.21 -9.98 4.86
N ALA A 55 11.75 -9.93 6.11
CA ALA A 55 10.55 -10.65 6.55
C ALA A 55 9.27 -10.14 5.88
N ALA A 56 9.20 -8.87 5.49
CA ALA A 56 8.05 -8.34 4.75
C ALA A 56 7.88 -9.04 3.39
N GLY A 57 8.97 -9.50 2.78
CA GLY A 57 8.92 -10.23 1.52
C GLY A 57 8.24 -11.61 1.61
N TYR A 58 8.12 -12.15 2.82
CA TYR A 58 7.61 -13.50 3.12
C TYR A 58 6.25 -13.49 3.83
N MET A 59 5.54 -12.35 3.83
CA MET A 59 4.20 -12.26 4.40
C MET A 59 3.29 -13.34 3.81
N THR A 60 2.48 -13.97 4.64
CA THR A 60 1.42 -14.86 4.20
C THR A 60 0.30 -14.06 3.54
N MET A 61 -0.54 -14.73 2.74
CA MET A 61 -1.71 -14.09 2.14
C MET A 61 -2.66 -13.48 3.18
N GLU A 62 -2.78 -14.13 4.35
CA GLU A 62 -3.58 -13.62 5.47
C GLU A 62 -3.01 -12.33 6.04
N GLU A 63 -1.69 -12.25 6.25
CA GLU A 63 -1.01 -11.04 6.73
C GLU A 63 -1.11 -9.89 5.72
N VAL A 64 -0.98 -10.19 4.43
CA VAL A 64 -1.20 -9.19 3.37
C VAL A 64 -2.63 -8.67 3.40
N GLN A 65 -3.61 -9.57 3.53
CA GLN A 65 -5.01 -9.17 3.61
C GLN A 65 -5.27 -8.27 4.82
N GLN A 66 -4.76 -8.61 6.01
CA GLN A 66 -4.89 -7.77 7.20
C GLN A 66 -4.23 -6.39 7.03
N CYS A 67 -3.08 -6.32 6.36
CA CYS A 67 -2.41 -5.06 6.07
C CYS A 67 -3.24 -4.20 5.11
N MET A 68 -3.72 -4.79 4.02
CA MET A 68 -4.58 -4.11 3.05
C MET A 68 -5.88 -3.61 3.68
N GLU A 69 -6.56 -4.43 4.49
CA GLU A 69 -7.81 -4.04 5.15
C GLU A 69 -7.64 -2.80 6.03
N ARG A 70 -6.53 -2.74 6.80
CA ARG A 70 -6.20 -1.58 7.64
C ARG A 70 -5.89 -0.33 6.81
N ALA A 71 -5.06 -0.47 5.77
CA ALA A 71 -4.72 0.66 4.89
C ALA A 71 -5.96 1.19 4.14
N VAL A 72 -6.81 0.30 3.64
CA VAL A 72 -8.06 0.67 2.97
C VAL A 72 -9.02 1.38 3.93
N ALA A 73 -9.09 0.95 5.19
CA ALA A 73 -9.87 1.66 6.21
C ALA A 73 -9.37 3.10 6.42
N LEU A 74 -8.03 3.30 6.49
CA LEU A 74 -7.43 4.62 6.58
C LEU A 74 -7.77 5.49 5.36
N PHE A 75 -7.60 4.94 4.16
CA PHE A 75 -7.95 5.60 2.90
C PHE A 75 -9.42 6.05 2.88
N ARG A 76 -10.35 5.14 3.22
CA ARG A 76 -11.78 5.43 3.27
C ARG A 76 -12.17 6.48 4.31
N SER A 77 -11.43 6.55 5.41
CA SER A 77 -11.65 7.56 6.45
C SER A 77 -11.13 8.97 6.09
N GLY A 78 -10.46 9.11 4.93
CA GLY A 78 -9.82 10.36 4.52
C GLY A 78 -8.53 10.66 5.28
N HIS A 79 -7.93 9.64 5.92
CA HIS A 79 -6.63 9.80 6.57
C HIS A 79 -5.56 10.09 5.52
N PRO A 80 -4.66 11.06 5.72
CA PRO A 80 -3.57 11.29 4.78
C PRO A 80 -2.68 10.06 4.68
N GLY A 81 -2.17 9.80 3.48
CA GLY A 81 -1.17 8.75 3.28
C GLY A 81 0.13 9.06 4.01
N ASN A 82 0.92 8.04 4.31
CA ASN A 82 2.23 8.16 4.90
C ASN A 82 3.30 7.43 4.05
N ARG A 83 4.50 8.00 4.04
CA ARG A 83 5.71 7.30 3.61
C ARG A 83 6.86 7.79 4.49
N PRO A 84 7.52 6.95 5.28
CA PRO A 84 8.73 7.36 5.99
C PRO A 84 9.79 7.85 4.99
N GLU A 85 10.42 8.99 5.31
CA GLU A 85 11.55 9.57 4.57
C GLU A 85 12.82 8.72 4.69
#